data_AF-A0A658KFM9-F1
#
_entry.id   AF-A0A658KFM9-F1
#
_cell.length_a   1.000
_cell.length_b   1.000
_cell.length_c   1.000
_cell.angle_alpha   90.00
_cell.angle_beta   90.00
_cell.angle_gamma   90.00
#
_symmetry.space_group_name_H-M   'P 1'
#
loop_
_entity.id
_entity.type
_entity.pdbx_description
1 polymer ?
#
loop_
_entity_poly.entity_id
_entity_poly.type
_entity_poly.pdbx_seq_one_letter_code
_entity_poly.pdbx_strand_id
1 'polypeptide(L)'
;MGKVLLAQLDRYLFEHHLDVKQVNLIGHSLGGRLLVSALKNLQQTPEHGLVVGDVLLMAAAVRIEAAEAEVLKQKISGRLINAYSSEDHVLLLNLGEKSLGRTPVEHFENVRMPGYRHHHYWRRLQEVLIATRFSGCEGLETGVAVLPTVTRDPVLQDIWLHSVLARSPDYVLEAAIKHLCSSRWTRLKATEADRTYAFVREFQLVAGHFLINAARRRGVPYTRVLGMLARQYGLSDSLHNCATVVEVEELLLRTFFRQAFSNDHPLVQMPRASVSAMSWEVYAAHIDALAERLTVAAFFKPAQAEKAPGTIKGLLGAIRQAPVQRLLTHFGTALRPGYSALIPTVAIVFYARVTLGDDALM
;
A
#
# COMPACT_ATOMS: atom_id res chain seq x y z
N MET A 1 22.30 11.40 -5.52
CA MET A 1 21.82 11.65 -4.15
C MET A 1 22.81 11.21 -3.07
N GLY A 2 23.45 10.03 -3.11
CA GLY A 2 24.32 9.57 -2.01
C GLY A 2 25.59 10.39 -1.72
N LYS A 3 26.11 11.13 -2.71
CA LYS A 3 27.41 11.83 -2.62
C LYS A 3 27.53 12.83 -1.47
N VAL A 4 26.43 13.46 -1.06
CA VAL A 4 26.43 14.51 -0.03
C VAL A 4 25.95 14.01 1.34
N LEU A 5 25.44 12.78 1.43
CA LEU A 5 24.77 12.27 2.63
C LEU A 5 25.68 12.33 3.87
N LEU A 6 26.89 11.78 3.76
CA LEU A 6 27.80 11.70 4.91
C LEU A 6 28.34 13.08 5.31
N ALA A 7 28.59 13.97 4.34
CA ALA A 7 29.02 15.34 4.63
C ALA A 7 27.91 16.17 5.30
N GLN A 8 26.65 16.01 4.85
CA GLN A 8 25.51 16.67 5.47
C GLN A 8 25.22 16.12 6.87
N LEU A 9 25.35 14.80 7.05
CA LEU A 9 25.18 14.15 8.35
C LEU A 9 26.29 14.57 9.34
N ASP A 10 27.55 14.59 8.88
CA ASP A 10 28.69 15.05 9.67
C ASP A 10 28.49 16.48 10.17
N ARG A 11 28.14 17.40 9.28
CA ARG A 11 27.83 18.79 9.66
C ARG A 11 26.65 18.88 10.62
N TYR A 12 25.55 18.17 10.34
CA TYR A 12 24.36 18.20 11.20
C TYR A 12 24.66 17.70 12.61
N LEU A 13 25.40 16.58 12.73
CA LEU A 13 25.78 16.04 14.04
C LEU A 13 26.76 16.96 14.75
N PHE A 14 27.69 17.59 14.03
CA PHE A 14 28.56 18.60 14.61
C PHE A 14 27.78 19.81 15.15
N GLU A 15 26.78 20.30 14.43
CA GLU A 15 25.98 21.47 14.82
C GLU A 15 25.02 21.19 15.98
N HIS A 16 24.45 19.97 16.05
CA HIS A 16 23.35 19.66 16.97
C HIS A 16 23.67 18.59 18.03
N HIS A 17 24.70 17.76 17.82
CA HIS A 17 24.99 16.56 18.62
C HIS A 17 26.51 16.32 18.74
N LEU A 18 27.23 17.26 19.37
CA LEU A 18 28.71 17.28 19.46
C LEU A 18 29.35 15.98 19.95
N ASP A 19 28.65 15.23 20.81
CA ASP A 19 29.13 13.98 21.41
C ASP A 19 29.05 12.78 20.45
N VAL A 20 28.30 12.90 19.35
CA VAL A 20 28.13 11.82 18.36
C VAL A 20 29.26 11.86 17.35
N LYS A 21 30.30 11.07 17.60
CA LYS A 21 31.47 10.93 16.70
C LYS A 21 31.44 9.69 15.81
N GLN A 22 30.57 8.73 16.11
CA GLN A 22 30.41 7.51 15.33
C GLN A 22 28.94 7.20 15.08
N VAL A 23 28.63 6.76 13.86
CA VAL A 23 27.28 6.32 13.47
C VAL A 23 27.31 4.96 12.80
N ASN A 24 26.31 4.15 13.11
CA ASN A 24 26.02 2.92 12.38
C ASN A 24 24.89 3.20 11.38
N LEU A 25 24.92 2.59 10.19
CA LEU A 25 23.99 2.89 9.10
C LEU A 25 23.21 1.64 8.69
N ILE A 26 21.90 1.78 8.52
CA ILE A 26 21.02 0.71 8.04
C ILE A 26 20.38 1.16 6.72
N GLY A 27 20.60 0.39 5.66
CA GLY A 27 20.08 0.68 4.32
C GLY A 27 19.18 -0.44 3.82
N HIS A 28 17.90 -0.16 3.62
CA HIS A 28 16.97 -1.10 3.00
C HIS A 28 16.75 -0.80 1.52
N SER A 29 16.77 -1.81 0.65
CA SER A 29 16.41 -1.66 -0.77
C SER A 29 17.17 -0.52 -1.46
N LEU A 30 16.48 0.53 -1.91
CA LEU A 30 17.07 1.73 -2.51
C LEU A 30 17.93 2.54 -1.51
N GLY A 31 17.59 2.51 -0.22
CA GLY A 31 18.44 3.04 0.84
C GLY A 31 19.78 2.32 0.92
N GLY A 32 19.82 1.01 0.65
CA GLY A 32 21.09 0.29 0.52
C GLY A 32 21.92 0.78 -0.67
N ARG A 33 21.28 1.06 -1.81
CA ARG A 33 21.94 1.68 -2.97
C ARG A 33 22.48 3.08 -2.63
N LEU A 34 21.72 3.85 -1.85
CA LEU A 34 22.14 5.18 -1.39
C LEU A 34 23.40 5.10 -0.52
N LEU A 35 23.42 4.20 0.49
CA LEU A 35 24.56 4.02 1.37
C LEU A 35 25.81 3.56 0.63
N VAL A 36 25.67 2.58 -0.26
CA VAL A 36 26.75 2.11 -1.12
C VAL A 36 27.30 3.24 -1.99
N SER A 37 26.42 4.05 -2.57
CA SER A 37 26.82 5.23 -3.33
C SER A 37 27.52 6.26 -2.43
N ALA A 38 27.05 6.50 -1.22
CA ALA A 38 27.67 7.44 -0.29
C ALA A 38 29.09 6.99 0.10
N LEU A 39 29.25 5.72 0.48
CA LEU A 39 30.54 5.14 0.88
C LEU A 39 31.55 5.08 -0.28
N LYS A 40 31.12 4.71 -1.49
CA LYS A 40 32.00 4.74 -2.68
C LYS A 40 32.56 6.13 -2.97
N ASN A 41 31.81 7.19 -2.63
CA ASN A 41 32.23 8.58 -2.86
C ASN A 41 32.91 9.20 -1.63
N LEU A 42 33.14 8.44 -0.56
CA LEU A 42 33.87 8.92 0.61
C LEU A 42 35.38 8.93 0.30
N GLN A 43 35.86 10.04 -0.27
CA GLN A 43 37.26 10.18 -0.66
C GLN A 43 38.17 10.50 0.54
N GLN A 44 37.67 11.28 1.50
CA GLN A 44 38.38 11.72 2.70
C GLN A 44 37.49 11.53 3.92
N THR A 45 38.10 11.48 5.11
CA THR A 45 37.37 11.51 6.38
C THR A 45 36.49 12.77 6.41
N PRO A 46 35.23 12.67 6.86
CA PRO A 46 34.37 13.84 7.03
C PRO A 46 35.07 14.94 7.86
N GLU A 47 34.78 16.20 7.53
CA GLU A 47 35.46 17.38 8.06
C GLU A 47 35.46 17.43 9.59
N HIS A 48 34.34 17.05 10.22
CA HIS A 48 34.17 17.11 11.67
C HIS A 48 34.48 15.77 12.36
N GLY A 49 35.07 14.83 11.63
CA GLY A 49 35.59 13.56 12.14
C GLY A 49 34.54 12.47 12.33
N LEU A 50 33.36 12.55 11.69
CA LEU A 50 32.37 11.47 11.74
C LEU A 50 32.94 10.14 11.22
N VAL A 51 32.89 9.12 12.08
CA VAL A 51 33.28 7.75 11.74
C VAL A 51 32.04 6.91 11.42
N VAL A 52 32.08 6.16 10.32
CA VAL A 52 31.03 5.18 10.01
C VAL A 52 31.43 3.83 10.60
N GLY A 53 30.63 3.34 11.54
CA GLY A 53 30.78 2.02 12.18
C GLY A 53 30.17 0.90 11.35
N ASP A 54 29.25 0.14 11.96
CA ASP A 54 28.56 -0.97 11.28
C ASP A 54 27.63 -0.44 10.19
N VAL A 55 27.65 -1.09 9.03
CA VAL A 55 26.76 -0.83 7.90
C VAL A 55 25.97 -2.09 7.58
N LEU A 56 24.66 -2.05 7.83
CA LEU A 56 23.73 -3.14 7.56
C LEU A 56 22.91 -2.85 6.30
N LEU A 57 23.12 -3.67 5.27
CA LEU A 57 22.37 -3.63 4.03
C LEU A 57 21.29 -4.72 4.03
N MET A 58 20.03 -4.29 4.01
CA MET A 58 18.85 -5.17 4.04
C MET A 58 18.18 -5.20 2.67
N ALA A 59 18.12 -6.38 2.03
CA ALA A 59 17.51 -6.50 0.69
C ALA A 59 17.98 -5.41 -0.29
N ALA A 60 19.27 -5.09 -0.28
CA ALA A 60 19.79 -3.94 -1.01
C ALA A 60 19.65 -4.12 -2.53
N ALA A 61 19.03 -3.13 -3.16
CA ALA A 61 18.72 -3.10 -4.60
C ALA A 61 19.90 -2.57 -5.41
N VAL A 62 21.08 -3.15 -5.22
CA VAL A 62 22.33 -2.74 -5.84
C VAL A 62 23.16 -3.96 -6.16
N ARG A 63 23.87 -3.92 -7.29
CA ARG A 63 24.91 -4.89 -7.62
C ARG A 63 26.25 -4.37 -7.09
N ILE A 64 26.98 -5.23 -6.41
CA ILE A 64 28.33 -4.96 -5.92
C ILE A 64 29.17 -6.18 -6.22
N GLU A 65 30.38 -5.95 -6.73
CA GLU A 65 31.37 -7.01 -6.97
C GLU A 65 32.35 -7.09 -5.80
N ALA A 66 33.05 -8.23 -5.64
CA ALA A 66 33.95 -8.48 -4.51
C ALA A 66 34.98 -7.35 -4.33
N ALA A 67 35.62 -6.91 -5.42
CA ALA A 67 36.60 -5.82 -5.39
C ALA A 67 35.99 -4.49 -4.90
N GLU A 68 34.73 -4.21 -5.26
CA GLU A 68 34.04 -3.01 -4.77
C GLU A 68 33.64 -3.13 -3.30
N ALA A 69 33.26 -4.33 -2.85
CA ALA A 69 32.93 -4.62 -1.46
C ALA A 69 34.16 -4.42 -0.54
N GLU A 70 35.34 -4.85 -0.99
CA GLU A 70 36.60 -4.63 -0.28
C GLU A 70 36.91 -3.14 -0.11
N VAL A 71 36.77 -2.34 -1.17
CA VAL A 71 36.93 -0.87 -1.09
C VAL A 71 35.94 -0.26 -0.10
N LEU A 72 34.68 -0.70 -0.11
CA LEU A 72 33.68 -0.24 0.86
C LEU A 72 34.05 -0.58 2.30
N LYS A 73 34.56 -1.79 2.53
CA LYS A 73 34.96 -2.27 3.84
C LYS A 73 36.10 -1.43 4.44
N GLN A 74 37.02 -0.94 3.61
CA GLN A 74 38.12 -0.06 4.04
C GLN A 74 37.65 1.36 4.43
N LYS A 75 36.42 1.75 4.08
CA LYS A 75 35.85 3.09 4.37
C LYS A 75 35.07 3.16 5.68
N ILE A 76 34.91 2.03 6.38
CA ILE A 76 34.17 1.94 7.63
C ILE A 76 35.06 1.36 8.73
N SER A 77 34.82 1.74 9.98
CA SER A 77 35.51 1.16 11.14
C SER A 77 34.86 -0.13 11.62
N GLY A 78 33.58 -0.34 11.28
CA GLY A 78 32.79 -1.48 11.71
C GLY A 78 32.62 -2.57 10.64
N ARG A 79 31.55 -3.33 10.75
CA ARG A 79 31.22 -4.48 9.88
C ARG A 79 30.37 -4.05 8.69
N LEU A 80 30.64 -4.68 7.54
CA LEU A 80 29.87 -4.48 6.32
C LEU A 80 28.96 -5.70 6.14
N ILE A 81 27.69 -5.56 6.50
CA ILE A 81 26.77 -6.68 6.68
C ILE A 81 25.75 -6.69 5.55
N ASN A 82 25.53 -7.86 4.95
CA ASN A 82 24.50 -8.09 3.94
C ASN A 82 23.44 -9.05 4.47
N ALA A 83 22.29 -8.52 4.86
CA ALA A 83 21.12 -9.31 5.21
C ALA A 83 20.29 -9.59 3.94
N TYR A 84 20.43 -10.81 3.39
CA TYR A 84 19.91 -11.16 2.07
C TYR A 84 18.89 -12.30 2.12
N SER A 85 17.98 -12.34 1.14
CA SER A 85 17.04 -13.45 0.98
C SER A 85 16.79 -13.77 -0.49
N SER A 86 16.92 -15.05 -0.85
CA SER A 86 16.60 -15.54 -2.20
C SER A 86 15.09 -15.51 -2.50
N GLU A 87 14.26 -15.41 -1.46
CA GLU A 87 12.80 -15.33 -1.52
C GLU A 87 12.29 -13.89 -1.73
N ASP A 88 13.20 -12.91 -1.80
CA ASP A 88 12.87 -11.53 -2.10
C ASP A 88 12.69 -11.29 -3.61
N HIS A 89 11.54 -11.69 -4.13
CA HIS A 89 11.21 -11.56 -5.56
C HIS A 89 11.05 -10.12 -6.07
N VAL A 90 10.94 -9.11 -5.19
CA VAL A 90 10.86 -7.71 -5.65
C VAL A 90 12.16 -7.31 -6.35
N LEU A 91 13.28 -7.82 -5.85
CA LEU A 91 14.61 -7.58 -6.44
C LEU A 91 14.86 -8.35 -7.75
N LEU A 92 13.95 -9.23 -8.19
CA LEU A 92 14.00 -9.83 -9.53
C LEU A 92 13.48 -8.91 -10.63
N LEU A 93 12.75 -7.85 -10.26
CA LEU A 93 12.24 -6.86 -11.22
C LEU A 93 13.38 -6.05 -11.87
N ASN A 94 14.58 -6.08 -11.27
CA ASN A 94 15.81 -5.64 -11.92
C ASN A 94 16.28 -6.76 -12.89
N LEU A 95 15.72 -6.75 -14.11
CA LEU A 95 15.97 -7.73 -15.17
C LEU A 95 17.48 -7.98 -15.40
N GLY A 96 17.99 -9.13 -14.92
CA GLY A 96 19.34 -9.62 -15.23
C GLY A 96 20.44 -9.32 -14.20
N GLU A 97 20.17 -8.59 -13.12
CA GLU A 97 21.20 -8.23 -12.13
C GLU A 97 21.18 -9.14 -10.88
N LYS A 98 22.35 -9.69 -10.51
CA LYS A 98 22.56 -10.31 -9.19
C LYS A 98 22.56 -9.21 -8.13
N SER A 99 21.38 -8.91 -7.58
CA SER A 99 21.22 -7.92 -6.51
C SER A 99 21.83 -8.44 -5.20
N LEU A 100 22.60 -7.59 -4.52
CA LEU A 100 23.20 -7.87 -3.21
C LEU A 100 22.17 -8.40 -2.20
N GLY A 101 20.96 -7.82 -2.20
CA GLY A 101 19.85 -8.26 -1.35
C GLY A 101 19.30 -9.68 -1.59
N ARG A 102 19.71 -10.36 -2.67
CA ARG A 102 19.30 -11.74 -3.00
C ARG A 102 20.44 -12.76 -2.94
N THR A 103 21.69 -12.31 -2.96
CA THR A 103 22.86 -13.19 -3.08
C THR A 103 23.98 -12.75 -2.16
N PRO A 104 24.76 -13.68 -1.60
CA PRO A 104 25.96 -13.32 -0.87
C PRO A 104 26.99 -12.70 -1.80
N VAL A 105 27.82 -11.80 -1.27
CA VAL A 105 28.97 -11.20 -1.96
C VAL A 105 30.18 -11.29 -1.04
N GLU A 106 31.35 -11.60 -1.58
CA GLU A 106 32.59 -11.67 -0.81
C GLU A 106 32.91 -10.31 -0.13
N HIS A 107 33.68 -10.34 0.96
CA HIS A 107 34.00 -9.19 1.82
C HIS A 107 32.82 -8.57 2.59
N PHE A 108 31.59 -9.04 2.36
CA PHE A 108 30.46 -8.83 3.26
C PHE A 108 30.36 -9.93 4.32
N GLU A 109 29.92 -9.55 5.51
CA GLU A 109 29.32 -10.49 6.46
C GLU A 109 27.91 -10.82 5.98
N ASN A 110 27.76 -11.95 5.29
CA ASN A 110 26.49 -12.32 4.68
C ASN A 110 25.62 -13.10 5.65
N VAL A 111 24.46 -12.52 5.98
CA VAL A 111 23.45 -13.14 6.84
C VAL A 111 22.25 -13.48 5.99
N ARG A 112 22.01 -14.79 5.79
CA ARG A 112 20.84 -15.26 5.07
C ARG A 112 19.60 -15.10 5.96
N MET A 113 18.53 -14.55 5.41
CA MET A 113 17.23 -14.36 6.07
C MET A 113 16.17 -15.30 5.43
N PRO A 114 15.98 -16.53 5.93
CA PRO A 114 15.00 -17.47 5.38
C PRO A 114 13.56 -16.96 5.56
N GLY A 115 12.70 -17.10 4.55
CA GLY A 115 11.31 -16.61 4.61
C GLY A 115 11.16 -15.09 4.53
N TYR A 116 12.25 -14.33 4.37
CA TYR A 116 12.19 -12.87 4.25
C TYR A 116 11.82 -12.45 2.82
N ARG A 117 10.75 -11.65 2.72
CA ARG A 117 10.35 -10.93 1.50
C ARG A 117 10.78 -9.46 1.66
N HIS A 118 10.83 -8.70 0.57
CA HIS A 118 11.28 -7.31 0.55
C HIS A 118 10.80 -6.43 1.72
N HIS A 119 9.52 -6.52 2.06
CA HIS A 119 8.89 -5.68 3.08
C HIS A 119 9.03 -6.21 4.51
N HIS A 120 9.57 -7.42 4.72
CA HIS A 120 9.73 -8.03 6.04
C HIS A 120 10.84 -7.35 6.85
N TYR A 121 11.90 -6.86 6.20
CA TYR A 121 13.09 -6.33 6.87
C TYR A 121 12.81 -5.22 7.87
N TRP A 122 11.98 -4.23 7.52
CA TRP A 122 11.59 -3.19 8.48
C TRP A 122 10.56 -3.68 9.51
N ARG A 123 9.58 -4.48 9.08
CA ARG A 123 8.52 -5.00 9.97
C ARG A 123 9.04 -5.92 11.06
N ARG A 124 10.15 -6.60 10.78
CA ARG A 124 10.83 -7.56 11.65
C ARG A 124 12.26 -7.11 11.92
N LEU A 125 12.49 -5.79 11.98
CA LEU A 125 13.82 -5.21 12.13
C LEU A 125 14.57 -5.80 13.33
N GLN A 126 13.88 -6.00 14.45
CA GLN A 126 14.46 -6.63 15.65
C GLN A 126 15.12 -7.99 15.35
N GLU A 127 14.44 -8.85 14.59
CA GLU A 127 14.99 -10.16 14.23
C GLU A 127 16.20 -10.02 13.29
N VAL A 128 16.18 -9.03 12.39
CA VAL A 128 17.33 -8.73 11.52
C VAL A 128 18.51 -8.27 12.37
N LEU A 129 18.29 -7.35 13.31
CA LEU A 129 19.33 -6.82 14.21
C LEU A 129 19.94 -7.93 15.08
N ILE A 130 19.11 -8.83 15.61
CA ILE A 130 19.56 -10.00 16.38
C ILE A 130 20.36 -10.96 15.48
N ALA A 131 19.80 -11.33 14.31
CA ALA A 131 20.45 -12.27 13.39
C ALA A 131 21.79 -11.75 12.86
N THR A 132 21.92 -10.44 12.72
CA THR A 132 23.15 -9.76 12.27
C THR A 132 24.07 -9.34 13.42
N ARG A 133 23.62 -9.52 14.67
CA ARG A 133 24.28 -9.06 15.89
C ARG A 133 24.70 -7.59 15.79
N PHE A 134 23.85 -6.73 15.24
CA PHE A 134 24.20 -5.35 14.87
C PHE A 134 24.71 -4.55 16.08
N SER A 135 25.79 -3.78 15.92
CA SER A 135 26.40 -3.04 17.03
C SER A 135 25.44 -2.01 17.64
N GLY A 136 25.44 -1.92 18.98
CA GLY A 136 24.50 -1.10 19.75
C GLY A 136 23.15 -1.77 20.03
N CYS A 137 22.99 -3.03 19.62
CA CYS A 137 21.81 -3.86 19.91
C CYS A 137 22.12 -5.03 20.86
N GLU A 138 23.27 -4.98 21.55
CA GLU A 138 23.67 -5.96 22.57
C GLU A 138 22.72 -5.85 23.78
N GLY A 139 22.16 -6.98 24.23
CA GLY A 139 21.10 -7.02 25.25
C GLY A 139 19.68 -7.22 24.71
N LEU A 140 19.50 -7.31 23.39
CA LEU A 140 18.26 -7.82 22.79
C LEU A 140 18.10 -9.36 22.89
N GLU A 141 19.03 -10.04 23.55
CA GLU A 141 19.00 -11.49 23.78
C GLU A 141 17.98 -11.87 24.86
N THR A 142 16.80 -12.31 24.41
CA THR A 142 15.99 -13.38 25.01
C THR A 142 15.87 -13.41 26.55
N GLY A 143 15.25 -12.38 27.13
CA GLY A 143 14.16 -12.68 28.06
C GLY A 143 13.04 -13.31 27.22
N VAL A 144 12.59 -14.51 27.59
CA VAL A 144 11.59 -15.33 26.87
C VAL A 144 10.42 -14.51 26.33
N ALA A 145 10.63 -13.98 25.15
CA ALA A 145 9.62 -13.79 24.14
C ALA A 145 10.19 -14.56 22.96
N VAL A 146 9.93 -15.88 22.97
CA VAL A 146 9.33 -16.43 21.76
C VAL A 146 8.17 -15.49 21.47
N LEU A 147 8.43 -14.38 20.74
CA LEU A 147 7.38 -13.68 20.05
C LEU A 147 6.75 -14.80 19.26
N PRO A 148 5.52 -15.19 19.60
CA PRO A 148 4.97 -16.36 18.99
C PRO A 148 5.07 -16.07 17.50
N THR A 149 5.61 -17.03 16.75
CA THR A 149 5.27 -17.21 15.34
C THR A 149 3.78 -17.54 15.29
N VAL A 150 2.93 -16.66 15.85
CA VAL A 150 1.63 -16.40 15.31
C VAL A 150 1.98 -15.96 13.92
N THR A 151 1.70 -16.83 12.97
CA THR A 151 1.34 -16.42 11.64
C THR A 151 0.22 -15.41 11.85
N ARG A 152 0.55 -14.13 12.12
CA ARG A 152 -0.43 -13.13 12.51
C ARG A 152 -1.34 -13.02 11.30
N ASP A 153 -2.57 -13.43 11.51
CA ASP A 153 -3.51 -13.60 10.43
C ASP A 153 -3.72 -12.25 9.75
N PRO A 154 -3.37 -12.09 8.45
CA PRO A 154 -3.47 -10.80 7.77
C PRO A 154 -4.91 -10.25 7.77
N VAL A 155 -5.91 -11.11 7.95
CA VAL A 155 -7.31 -10.74 8.11
C VAL A 155 -7.52 -10.06 9.46
N LEU A 156 -7.10 -10.71 10.55
CA LEU A 156 -7.25 -10.18 11.91
C LEU A 156 -6.35 -8.96 12.18
N GLN A 157 -5.25 -8.83 11.43
CA GLN A 157 -4.36 -7.66 11.50
C GLN A 157 -4.90 -6.42 10.79
N ASP A 158 -5.89 -6.57 9.91
CA ASP A 158 -6.49 -5.46 9.20
C ASP A 158 -7.51 -4.75 10.09
N ILE A 159 -7.01 -4.14 11.16
CA ILE A 159 -7.82 -3.48 12.20
C ILE A 159 -8.77 -2.44 11.57
N TRP A 160 -8.36 -1.82 10.47
CA TRP A 160 -9.13 -0.82 9.74
C TRP A 160 -10.39 -1.38 9.11
N LEU A 161 -10.41 -2.66 8.75
CA LEU A 161 -11.58 -3.29 8.13
C LEU A 161 -12.25 -4.30 9.07
N HIS A 162 -11.45 -5.20 9.65
CA HIS A 162 -11.95 -6.26 10.52
C HIS A 162 -12.57 -5.71 11.81
N SER A 163 -11.88 -4.79 12.51
CA SER A 163 -12.38 -4.25 13.79
C SER A 163 -13.67 -3.45 13.60
N VAL A 164 -13.72 -2.64 12.54
CA VAL A 164 -14.90 -1.83 12.22
C VAL A 164 -16.10 -2.72 11.96
N LEU A 165 -15.97 -3.72 11.10
CA LEU A 165 -17.08 -4.61 10.77
C LEU A 165 -17.47 -5.52 11.93
N ALA A 166 -16.52 -6.01 12.72
CA ALA A 166 -16.81 -6.81 13.91
C ALA A 166 -17.58 -6.03 15.00
N ARG A 167 -17.44 -4.69 15.03
CA ARG A 167 -18.18 -3.79 15.94
C ARG A 167 -19.46 -3.23 15.34
N SER A 168 -19.70 -3.48 14.06
CA SER A 168 -20.87 -2.94 13.34
C SER A 168 -22.07 -3.88 13.46
N PRO A 169 -23.30 -3.35 13.31
CA PRO A 169 -24.48 -4.20 13.20
C PRO A 169 -24.41 -5.14 11.98
N ASP A 170 -25.00 -6.34 12.11
CA ASP A 170 -24.94 -7.39 11.07
C ASP A 170 -25.41 -6.93 9.68
N TYR A 171 -26.42 -6.06 9.63
CA TYR A 171 -26.96 -5.54 8.36
C TYR A 171 -25.91 -4.81 7.50
N VAL A 172 -24.90 -4.20 8.14
CA VAL A 172 -23.79 -3.52 7.45
C VAL A 172 -22.91 -4.56 6.76
N LEU A 173 -22.57 -5.63 7.48
CA LEU A 173 -21.79 -6.74 6.95
C LEU A 173 -22.54 -7.45 5.81
N GLU A 174 -23.85 -7.67 5.95
CA GLU A 174 -24.68 -8.26 4.88
C GLU A 174 -24.62 -7.45 3.60
N ALA A 175 -24.77 -6.13 3.67
CA ALA A 175 -24.68 -5.28 2.49
C ALA A 175 -23.26 -5.24 1.91
N ALA A 176 -22.24 -5.22 2.76
CA ALA A 176 -20.85 -5.31 2.30
C ALA A 176 -20.61 -6.62 1.54
N ILE A 177 -21.10 -7.75 2.06
CA ILE A 177 -21.05 -9.06 1.39
C ILE A 177 -21.83 -9.03 0.08
N LYS A 178 -23.06 -8.47 0.06
CA LYS A 178 -23.88 -8.32 -1.15
C LYS A 178 -23.09 -7.66 -2.29
N HIS A 179 -22.45 -6.52 -2.02
CA HIS A 179 -21.69 -5.81 -3.06
C HIS A 179 -20.38 -6.50 -3.41
N LEU A 180 -19.66 -7.07 -2.45
CA LEU A 180 -18.42 -7.79 -2.74
C LEU A 180 -18.69 -9.03 -3.61
N CYS A 181 -19.81 -9.73 -3.38
CA CYS A 181 -20.24 -10.89 -4.17
C CYS A 181 -20.69 -10.56 -5.59
N SER A 182 -20.88 -9.26 -5.94
CA SER A 182 -21.09 -8.86 -7.34
C SER A 182 -19.85 -9.12 -8.22
N SER A 183 -18.67 -9.25 -7.61
CA SER A 183 -17.45 -9.68 -8.30
C SER A 183 -17.45 -11.18 -8.52
N ARG A 184 -17.16 -11.61 -9.76
CA ARG A 184 -16.99 -13.04 -10.13
C ARG A 184 -15.80 -13.71 -9.43
N TRP A 185 -14.96 -12.94 -8.74
CA TRP A 185 -13.74 -13.39 -8.07
C TRP A 185 -13.92 -13.66 -6.58
N THR A 186 -15.11 -13.37 -6.05
CA THR A 186 -15.46 -13.59 -4.63
C THR A 186 -15.96 -15.02 -4.43
N ARG A 187 -15.46 -15.70 -3.40
CA ARG A 187 -15.85 -17.09 -3.06
C ARG A 187 -16.36 -17.22 -1.61
N LEU A 188 -17.13 -16.25 -1.15
CA LEU A 188 -17.82 -16.30 0.14
C LEU A 188 -18.93 -17.36 0.13
N LYS A 189 -18.92 -18.26 1.10
CA LYS A 189 -20.02 -19.20 1.34
C LYS A 189 -20.90 -18.70 2.48
N ALA A 190 -22.21 -18.86 2.36
CA ALA A 190 -23.16 -18.52 3.41
C ALA A 190 -22.97 -19.36 4.70
N THR A 191 -22.27 -20.48 4.62
CA THR A 191 -22.03 -21.44 5.71
C THR A 191 -20.71 -21.21 6.47
N GLU A 192 -20.00 -20.10 6.23
CA GLU A 192 -18.77 -19.80 6.98
C GLU A 192 -19.08 -19.41 8.43
N ALA A 193 -18.35 -20.00 9.38
CA ALA A 193 -18.60 -19.82 10.82
C ALA A 193 -18.28 -18.40 11.31
N ASP A 194 -17.27 -17.75 10.73
CA ASP A 194 -16.96 -16.33 10.98
C ASP A 194 -17.09 -15.55 9.66
N ARG A 195 -18.23 -14.88 9.53
CA ARG A 195 -18.59 -14.14 8.31
C ARG A 195 -17.79 -12.85 8.14
N THR A 196 -17.38 -12.21 9.23
CA THR A 196 -16.55 -11.00 9.20
C THR A 196 -15.15 -11.36 8.72
N TYR A 197 -14.56 -12.41 9.29
CA TYR A 197 -13.28 -12.94 8.85
C TYR A 197 -13.31 -13.34 7.37
N ALA A 198 -14.34 -14.11 6.98
CA ALA A 198 -14.54 -14.53 5.59
C ALA A 198 -14.59 -13.35 4.62
N PHE A 199 -15.36 -12.33 5.00
CA PHE A 199 -15.51 -11.12 4.20
C PHE A 199 -14.18 -10.38 4.04
N VAL A 200 -13.45 -10.13 5.13
CA VAL A 200 -12.18 -9.40 5.06
C VAL A 200 -11.16 -10.16 4.23
N ARG A 201 -11.08 -11.49 4.39
CA ARG A 201 -10.23 -12.36 3.57
C ARG A 201 -10.52 -12.19 2.08
N GLU A 202 -11.79 -12.30 1.69
CA GLU A 202 -12.19 -12.16 0.29
C GLU A 202 -11.98 -10.73 -0.23
N PHE A 203 -12.29 -9.71 0.57
CA PHE A 203 -12.05 -8.30 0.22
C PHE A 203 -10.58 -8.07 -0.12
N GLN A 204 -9.68 -8.53 0.74
CA GLN A 204 -8.23 -8.40 0.53
C GLN A 204 -7.77 -9.18 -0.72
N LEU A 205 -8.40 -10.29 -1.07
CA LEU A 205 -8.06 -11.09 -2.26
C LEU A 205 -8.54 -10.44 -3.55
N VAL A 206 -9.77 -9.90 -3.56
CA VAL A 206 -10.39 -9.18 -4.69
C VAL A 206 -9.63 -7.88 -4.99
N ALA A 207 -9.06 -7.25 -3.97
CA ALA A 207 -8.30 -6.02 -4.13
C ALA A 207 -6.91 -6.24 -4.77
N GLY A 208 -6.78 -5.82 -6.04
CA GLY A 208 -5.52 -5.80 -6.79
C GLY A 208 -5.40 -6.89 -7.86
N HIS A 209 -4.17 -7.27 -8.22
CA HIS A 209 -3.97 -8.35 -9.19
C HIS A 209 -4.30 -9.69 -8.52
N PHE A 210 -5.56 -10.11 -8.59
CA PHE A 210 -6.12 -11.33 -7.99
C PHE A 210 -5.21 -12.57 -8.15
N LEU A 211 -4.64 -12.78 -9.35
CA LEU A 211 -3.71 -13.89 -9.63
C LEU A 211 -2.44 -13.84 -8.77
N ILE A 212 -1.92 -12.64 -8.50
CA ILE A 212 -0.74 -12.41 -7.68
C ILE A 212 -1.08 -12.58 -6.18
N ASN A 213 -2.28 -12.18 -5.75
CA ASN A 213 -2.73 -12.33 -4.36
C ASN A 213 -3.04 -13.80 -4.00
N ALA A 214 -3.69 -14.52 -4.92
CA ALA A 214 -3.95 -15.95 -4.81
C ALA A 214 -2.64 -16.76 -4.77
N ALA A 215 -1.66 -16.43 -5.62
CA ALA A 215 -0.34 -17.06 -5.62
C ALA A 215 0.48 -16.75 -4.35
N ARG A 216 0.26 -15.58 -3.73
CA ARG A 216 0.95 -15.16 -2.48
C ARG A 216 0.30 -15.69 -1.21
N ARG A 217 -0.87 -16.36 -1.31
CA ARG A 217 -1.75 -16.77 -0.19
C ARG A 217 -2.04 -15.65 0.82
N ARG A 218 -1.97 -14.39 0.40
CA ARG A 218 -2.19 -13.20 1.23
C ARG A 218 -2.83 -12.11 0.38
N GLY A 219 -3.91 -11.53 0.87
CA GLY A 219 -4.58 -10.41 0.23
C GLY A 219 -3.91 -9.07 0.55
N VAL A 220 -4.45 -8.00 -0.03
CA VAL A 220 -4.00 -6.61 0.12
C VAL A 220 -4.75 -5.95 1.27
N PRO A 221 -4.06 -5.33 2.26
CA PRO A 221 -4.72 -4.71 3.41
C PRO A 221 -5.54 -3.48 2.99
N TYR A 222 -6.58 -3.18 3.75
CA TYR A 222 -7.59 -2.16 3.43
C TYR A 222 -7.02 -0.80 3.07
N THR A 223 -6.09 -0.25 3.88
CA THR A 223 -5.45 1.05 3.61
C THR A 223 -4.70 1.07 2.27
N ARG A 224 -4.13 -0.06 1.86
CA ARG A 224 -3.47 -0.20 0.56
C ARG A 224 -4.48 -0.29 -0.58
N VAL A 225 -5.67 -0.86 -0.34
CA VAL A 225 -6.79 -0.84 -1.30
C VAL A 225 -7.26 0.60 -1.52
N LEU A 226 -7.44 1.38 -0.45
CA LEU A 226 -7.78 2.80 -0.55
C LEU A 226 -6.74 3.58 -1.37
N GLY A 227 -5.44 3.38 -1.09
CA GLY A 227 -4.37 4.01 -1.86
C GLY A 227 -4.31 3.55 -3.32
N MET A 228 -4.72 2.32 -3.64
CA MET A 228 -4.86 1.85 -5.02
C MET A 228 -6.01 2.53 -5.75
N LEU A 229 -7.17 2.67 -5.10
CA LEU A 229 -8.31 3.41 -5.64
C LEU A 229 -7.95 4.88 -5.84
N ALA A 230 -7.32 5.54 -4.86
CA ALA A 230 -6.93 6.95 -4.98
C ALA A 230 -6.01 7.20 -6.18
N ARG A 231 -5.00 6.34 -6.40
CA ARG A 231 -4.13 6.44 -7.57
C ARG A 231 -4.88 6.25 -8.88
N GLN A 232 -5.86 5.35 -8.92
CA GLN A 232 -6.68 5.10 -10.11
C GLN A 232 -7.44 6.38 -10.55
N TYR A 233 -7.88 7.18 -9.58
CA TYR A 233 -8.64 8.41 -9.81
C TYR A 233 -7.76 9.67 -9.78
N GLY A 234 -6.43 9.54 -9.75
CA GLY A 234 -5.51 10.67 -9.79
C GLY A 234 -5.46 11.51 -8.50
N LEU A 235 -5.81 10.93 -7.35
CA LEU A 235 -5.91 11.63 -6.05
C LEU A 235 -4.63 11.53 -5.20
N SER A 236 -3.50 11.12 -5.77
CA SER A 236 -2.26 10.85 -5.03
C SER A 236 -1.77 12.06 -4.21
N ASP A 237 -1.85 13.27 -4.76
CA ASP A 237 -1.39 14.48 -4.07
C ASP A 237 -2.34 14.86 -2.93
N SER A 238 -3.65 14.70 -3.15
CA SER A 238 -4.68 14.98 -2.13
C SER A 238 -4.64 14.00 -0.95
N LEU A 239 -4.16 12.77 -1.15
CA LEU A 239 -3.97 11.80 -0.06
C LEU A 239 -2.96 12.26 0.99
N HIS A 240 -1.94 13.05 0.60
CA HIS A 240 -0.91 13.53 1.54
C HIS A 240 -1.48 14.52 2.57
N ASN A 241 -2.66 15.08 2.31
CA ASN A 241 -3.37 15.98 3.21
C ASN A 241 -4.32 15.24 4.17
N CYS A 242 -4.46 13.91 4.03
CA CYS A 242 -5.27 13.10 4.93
C CYS A 242 -4.38 12.53 6.06
N ALA A 243 -4.74 12.79 7.30
CA ALA A 243 -4.10 12.25 8.51
C ALA A 243 -4.77 10.97 9.03
N THR A 244 -6.00 10.68 8.59
CA THR A 244 -6.81 9.54 9.09
C THR A 244 -7.37 8.67 7.96
N VAL A 245 -7.72 7.41 8.26
CA VAL A 245 -8.33 6.50 7.27
C VAL A 245 -9.67 7.03 6.78
N VAL A 246 -10.46 7.61 7.70
CA VAL A 246 -11.78 8.17 7.42
C VAL A 246 -11.71 9.35 6.44
N GLU A 247 -10.67 10.19 6.50
CA GLU A 247 -10.48 11.28 5.52
C GLU A 247 -10.18 10.75 4.12
N VAL A 248 -9.44 9.64 4.04
CA VAL A 248 -9.17 8.99 2.75
C VAL A 248 -10.44 8.35 2.18
N GLU A 249 -11.22 7.66 3.01
CA GLU A 249 -12.52 7.11 2.61
C GLU A 249 -13.46 8.24 2.12
N GLU A 250 -13.57 9.33 2.87
CA GLU A 250 -14.39 10.50 2.53
C GLU A 250 -13.96 11.14 1.20
N LEU A 251 -12.65 11.35 0.99
CA LEU A 251 -12.10 11.89 -0.25
C LEU A 251 -12.43 11.00 -1.47
N LEU A 252 -12.27 9.69 -1.32
CA LEU A 252 -12.57 8.71 -2.36
C LEU A 252 -14.06 8.72 -2.71
N LEU A 253 -14.92 8.64 -1.71
CA LEU A 253 -16.36 8.56 -1.92
C LEU A 253 -16.92 9.85 -2.51
N ARG A 254 -16.46 11.03 -2.05
CA ARG A 254 -16.78 12.32 -2.69
C ARG A 254 -16.44 12.31 -4.18
N THR A 255 -15.28 11.75 -4.53
CA THR A 255 -14.85 11.64 -5.92
C THR A 255 -15.75 10.68 -6.71
N PHE A 256 -16.08 9.51 -6.16
CA PHE A 256 -16.94 8.53 -6.83
C PHE A 256 -18.35 9.07 -7.06
N PHE A 257 -18.95 9.69 -6.04
CA PHE A 257 -20.30 10.26 -6.14
C PHE A 257 -20.35 11.45 -7.09
N ARG A 258 -19.35 12.35 -7.07
CA ARG A 258 -19.27 13.48 -8.02
C ARG A 258 -19.14 13.03 -9.48
N GLN A 259 -18.49 11.88 -9.70
CA GLN A 259 -18.35 11.32 -11.04
C GLN A 259 -19.58 10.53 -11.48
N ALA A 260 -20.30 9.91 -10.55
CA ALA A 260 -21.46 9.07 -10.85
C ALA A 260 -22.80 9.85 -10.86
N PHE A 261 -22.92 10.98 -10.17
CA PHE A 261 -24.16 11.73 -9.97
C PHE A 261 -23.99 13.23 -10.24
N SER A 262 -25.12 13.96 -10.35
CA SER A 262 -25.13 15.42 -10.45
C SER A 262 -24.71 16.07 -9.13
N ASN A 263 -24.24 17.32 -9.19
CA ASN A 263 -23.74 18.05 -8.02
C ASN A 263 -24.77 18.23 -6.89
N ASP A 264 -26.06 18.13 -7.20
CA ASP A 264 -27.17 18.27 -6.24
C ASP A 264 -27.44 16.99 -5.43
N HIS A 265 -26.74 15.88 -5.74
CA HIS A 265 -26.91 14.63 -5.00
C HIS A 265 -26.36 14.76 -3.56
N PRO A 266 -27.10 14.32 -2.52
CA PRO A 266 -26.78 14.59 -1.11
C PRO A 266 -25.40 14.07 -0.67
N LEU A 267 -24.93 12.99 -1.31
CA LEU A 267 -23.63 12.38 -1.05
C LEU A 267 -22.49 12.89 -1.95
N VAL A 268 -22.64 13.97 -2.72
CA VAL A 268 -21.52 14.51 -3.51
C VAL A 268 -20.54 15.31 -2.65
N GLN A 269 -21.06 16.01 -1.64
CA GLN A 269 -20.24 16.77 -0.69
C GLN A 269 -19.81 15.93 0.52
N MET A 270 -20.45 14.78 0.75
CA MET A 270 -20.28 13.88 1.91
C MET A 270 -19.73 14.57 3.17
N PRO A 271 -20.52 15.41 3.86
CA PRO A 271 -20.16 15.83 5.21
C PRO A 271 -20.33 14.64 6.15
N ARG A 272 -19.36 14.36 7.03
CA ARG A 272 -19.49 13.28 8.03
C ARG A 272 -20.77 13.38 8.85
N ALA A 273 -21.10 14.60 9.29
CA ALA A 273 -22.32 14.89 10.04
C ALA A 273 -23.61 14.51 9.29
N SER A 274 -23.63 14.68 7.96
CA SER A 274 -24.78 14.32 7.14
C SER A 274 -24.93 12.81 6.98
N VAL A 275 -23.81 12.08 6.94
CA VAL A 275 -23.81 10.62 6.84
C VAL A 275 -24.19 9.99 8.18
N SER A 276 -23.69 10.52 9.30
CA SER A 276 -24.08 10.06 10.64
C SER A 276 -25.56 10.31 10.97
N ALA A 277 -26.17 11.33 10.36
CA ALA A 277 -27.59 11.67 10.56
C ALA A 277 -28.54 10.89 9.63
N MET A 278 -28.01 10.21 8.61
CA MET A 278 -28.81 9.46 7.64
C MET A 278 -29.13 8.07 8.19
N SER A 279 -30.37 7.59 7.98
CA SER A 279 -30.68 6.19 8.31
C SER A 279 -29.94 5.25 7.35
N TRP A 280 -29.67 4.04 7.82
CA TRP A 280 -28.99 3.03 7.03
C TRP A 280 -29.72 2.74 5.72
N GLU A 281 -31.05 2.65 5.73
CA GLU A 281 -31.86 2.31 4.56
C GLU A 281 -31.70 3.36 3.46
N VAL A 282 -31.70 4.64 3.84
CA VAL A 282 -31.51 5.75 2.90
C VAL A 282 -30.08 5.74 2.34
N TYR A 283 -29.09 5.53 3.21
CA TYR A 283 -27.69 5.48 2.78
C TYR A 283 -27.43 4.30 1.84
N ALA A 284 -27.90 3.10 2.20
CA ALA A 284 -27.76 1.87 1.42
C ALA A 284 -28.38 2.00 0.02
N ALA A 285 -29.55 2.66 -0.10
CA ALA A 285 -30.18 2.91 -1.40
C ALA A 285 -29.29 3.75 -2.33
N HIS A 286 -28.57 4.75 -1.79
CA HIS A 286 -27.59 5.52 -2.57
C HIS A 286 -26.37 4.68 -2.99
N ILE A 287 -25.93 3.74 -2.15
CA ILE A 287 -24.84 2.82 -2.47
C ILE A 287 -25.25 1.83 -3.57
N ASP A 288 -26.47 1.30 -3.50
CA ASP A 288 -27.05 0.45 -4.54
C ASP A 288 -27.10 1.18 -5.90
N ALA A 289 -27.60 2.42 -5.91
CA ALA A 289 -27.63 3.24 -7.12
C ALA A 289 -26.22 3.54 -7.68
N LEU A 290 -25.22 3.72 -6.81
CA LEU A 290 -23.82 3.88 -7.23
C LEU A 290 -23.29 2.59 -7.87
N ALA A 291 -23.54 1.43 -7.24
CA ALA A 291 -23.10 0.13 -7.76
C ALA A 291 -23.72 -0.19 -9.13
N GLU A 292 -25.01 0.12 -9.33
CA GLU A 292 -25.68 -0.01 -10.62
C GLU A 292 -25.02 0.86 -11.70
N ARG A 293 -24.70 2.12 -11.41
CA ARG A 293 -24.04 3.00 -12.39
C ARG A 293 -22.63 2.54 -12.74
N LEU A 294 -21.88 2.02 -11.77
CA LEU A 294 -20.54 1.47 -11.99
C LEU A 294 -20.57 0.19 -12.85
N THR A 295 -21.65 -0.58 -12.81
CA THR A 295 -21.82 -1.81 -13.60
C THR A 295 -22.43 -1.55 -14.97
N VAL A 296 -23.39 -0.62 -15.10
CA VAL A 296 -24.05 -0.26 -16.36
C VAL A 296 -23.13 0.54 -17.29
N ALA A 297 -22.23 1.38 -16.77
CA ALA A 297 -21.22 2.06 -17.59
C ALA A 297 -20.29 1.09 -18.33
N ALA A 298 -20.20 -0.18 -17.92
CA ALA A 298 -19.46 -1.23 -18.60
C ALA A 298 -20.20 -1.85 -19.82
N PHE A 299 -21.52 -1.64 -19.96
CA PHE A 299 -22.33 -2.19 -21.04
C PHE A 299 -22.44 -1.28 -22.28
N PHE A 300 -22.02 -0.01 -22.20
CA PHE A 300 -21.98 0.88 -23.35
C PHE A 300 -20.69 0.67 -24.17
N LYS A 301 -20.71 -0.34 -25.03
CA LYS A 301 -19.78 -0.49 -26.16
C LYS A 301 -19.97 0.70 -27.12
N PRO A 302 -18.92 1.30 -27.72
CA PRO A 302 -19.12 2.29 -28.77
C PRO A 302 -19.79 1.59 -29.94
N ALA A 303 -20.91 2.14 -30.40
CA ALA A 303 -21.63 1.63 -31.56
C ALA A 303 -20.65 1.50 -32.74
N GLN A 304 -20.51 0.28 -33.26
CA GLN A 304 -20.01 0.08 -34.62
C GLN A 304 -20.91 0.89 -35.56
N ALA A 305 -20.27 1.69 -36.40
CA ALA A 305 -20.93 2.41 -37.47
C ALA A 305 -21.51 1.41 -38.46
N GLU A 306 -22.79 1.11 -38.34
CA GLU A 306 -23.59 0.58 -39.44
C GLU A 306 -24.45 1.71 -40.03
N LYS A 307 -24.39 1.78 -41.35
CA LYS A 307 -24.95 2.84 -42.20
C LYS A 307 -26.47 2.93 -42.03
N ALA A 308 -26.98 4.16 -42.00
CA ALA A 308 -28.40 4.49 -42.14
C ALA A 308 -28.95 3.98 -43.50
N PRO A 309 -30.29 3.81 -43.63
CA PRO A 309 -31.14 4.97 -43.92
C PRO A 309 -32.53 4.93 -43.27
N GLY A 310 -33.11 6.09 -42.95
CA GLY A 310 -34.53 6.18 -42.61
C GLY A 310 -34.91 7.38 -41.74
N THR A 311 -35.08 8.52 -42.39
CA THR A 311 -35.67 9.77 -41.89
C THR A 311 -37.01 9.59 -41.16
N ILE A 312 -37.16 10.12 -39.94
CA ILE A 312 -38.30 10.97 -39.52
C ILE A 312 -37.79 12.03 -38.52
N LYS A 313 -37.95 13.30 -38.89
CA LYS A 313 -37.74 14.50 -38.06
C LYS A 313 -38.85 14.61 -37.01
N GLY A 314 -38.51 15.01 -35.78
CA GLY A 314 -39.50 15.64 -34.89
C GLY A 314 -39.14 15.67 -33.41
N LEU A 315 -38.68 16.83 -32.94
CA LEU A 315 -38.80 17.37 -31.58
C LEU A 315 -38.13 16.61 -30.42
N LEU A 316 -36.86 16.94 -30.16
CA LEU A 316 -36.36 17.53 -28.90
C LEU A 316 -34.87 17.81 -29.07
N GLY A 317 -34.58 18.94 -29.70
CA GLY A 317 -33.25 19.52 -29.73
C GLY A 317 -32.93 20.15 -28.37
N ALA A 318 -31.88 19.65 -27.73
CA ALA A 318 -30.89 20.41 -26.94
C ALA A 318 -30.14 19.48 -25.97
N ILE A 319 -29.42 18.47 -26.50
CA ILE A 319 -28.32 17.86 -25.73
C ILE A 319 -27.05 18.42 -26.33
N ARG A 320 -26.54 19.50 -25.71
CA ARG A 320 -25.22 20.05 -25.99
C ARG A 320 -24.19 18.93 -25.83
N GLN A 321 -23.54 18.59 -26.93
CA GLN A 321 -22.36 17.75 -26.97
C GLN A 321 -21.20 18.49 -26.31
N ALA A 322 -20.88 18.19 -25.04
CA ALA A 322 -19.54 18.11 -24.44
C ALA A 322 -19.63 18.04 -22.89
N PRO A 323 -18.78 17.29 -22.16
CA PRO A 323 -17.69 16.42 -22.61
C PRO A 323 -17.93 14.96 -22.15
N VAL A 324 -18.78 14.22 -22.87
CA VAL A 324 -18.92 12.76 -22.67
C VAL A 324 -17.59 12.03 -22.98
N GLN A 325 -16.67 12.68 -23.70
CA GLN A 325 -15.34 12.15 -24.01
C GLN A 325 -14.38 12.08 -22.80
N ARG A 326 -14.52 12.93 -21.76
CA ARG A 326 -13.69 12.82 -20.53
C ARG A 326 -14.21 11.75 -19.55
N LEU A 327 -15.50 11.42 -19.62
CA LEU A 327 -16.10 10.34 -18.84
C LEU A 327 -15.59 8.95 -19.29
N LEU A 328 -15.41 8.75 -20.60
CA LEU A 328 -15.02 7.45 -21.17
C LEU A 328 -13.55 7.07 -20.89
N THR A 329 -12.64 8.03 -20.75
CA THR A 329 -11.21 7.74 -20.53
C THR A 329 -10.88 7.29 -19.11
N HIS A 330 -11.65 7.69 -18.09
CA HIS A 330 -11.43 7.25 -16.71
C HIS A 330 -12.29 6.04 -16.32
N PHE A 331 -13.53 5.92 -16.84
CA PHE A 331 -14.37 4.73 -16.62
C PHE A 331 -13.88 3.48 -17.37
N GLY A 332 -13.16 3.65 -18.49
CA GLY A 332 -12.52 2.54 -19.20
C GLY A 332 -11.52 1.74 -18.36
N THR A 333 -11.10 2.27 -17.20
CA THR A 333 -10.20 1.58 -16.26
C THR A 333 -10.90 1.03 -15.02
N ALA A 334 -12.16 1.41 -14.77
CA ALA A 334 -13.06 0.73 -13.84
C ALA A 334 -13.50 -0.66 -14.35
N LEU A 335 -13.19 -0.97 -15.61
CA LEU A 335 -13.33 -2.29 -16.25
C LEU A 335 -12.36 -3.36 -15.73
N ARG A 336 -11.60 -3.10 -14.64
CA ARG A 336 -10.96 -4.19 -13.89
C ARG A 336 -12.02 -4.82 -12.97
N PRO A 337 -12.37 -6.10 -13.16
CA PRO A 337 -13.56 -6.75 -12.56
C PRO A 337 -13.61 -6.82 -11.02
N GLY A 338 -12.68 -6.19 -10.30
CA GLY A 338 -12.71 -6.05 -8.85
C GLY A 338 -13.13 -4.65 -8.35
N TYR A 339 -12.88 -3.56 -9.09
CA TYR A 339 -13.09 -2.20 -8.55
C TYR A 339 -14.56 -1.80 -8.41
N SER A 340 -15.42 -2.25 -9.33
CA SER A 340 -16.88 -2.01 -9.25
C SER A 340 -17.52 -2.64 -8.01
N ALA A 341 -16.94 -3.73 -7.48
CA ALA A 341 -17.38 -4.37 -6.24
C ALA A 341 -16.73 -3.72 -5.00
N LEU A 342 -15.49 -3.23 -5.12
CA LEU A 342 -14.76 -2.63 -4.01
C LEU A 342 -15.29 -1.23 -3.65
N ILE A 343 -15.71 -0.43 -4.63
CA ILE A 343 -16.18 0.95 -4.39
C ILE A 343 -17.44 0.99 -3.48
N PRO A 344 -18.53 0.26 -3.78
CA PRO A 344 -19.71 0.23 -2.90
C PRO A 344 -19.37 -0.34 -1.53
N THR A 345 -18.47 -1.33 -1.48
CA THR A 345 -18.01 -1.94 -0.25
C THR A 345 -17.24 -0.95 0.64
N VAL A 346 -16.38 -0.11 0.07
CA VAL A 346 -15.70 0.98 0.81
C VAL A 346 -16.73 1.99 1.34
N ALA A 347 -17.78 2.30 0.59
CA ALA A 347 -18.83 3.21 1.02
C ALA A 347 -19.59 2.71 2.26
N ILE A 348 -19.80 1.40 2.35
CA ILE A 348 -20.44 0.74 3.49
C ILE A 348 -19.53 0.76 4.72
N VAL A 349 -18.23 0.47 4.53
CA VAL A 349 -17.23 0.54 5.62
C VAL A 349 -17.10 1.97 6.16
N PHE A 350 -17.17 2.98 5.29
CA PHE A 350 -17.16 4.39 5.71
C PHE A 350 -18.37 4.74 6.58
N TYR A 351 -19.59 4.33 6.18
CA TYR A 351 -20.78 4.54 7.01
C TYR A 351 -20.61 3.90 8.39
N ALA A 352 -20.17 2.63 8.41
CA ALA A 352 -19.90 1.90 9.63
C ALA A 352 -18.91 2.67 10.54
N ARG A 353 -17.80 3.12 9.98
CA ARG A 353 -16.77 3.87 10.68
C ARG A 353 -17.29 5.18 11.26
N VAL A 354 -18.02 5.95 10.47
CA VAL A 354 -18.64 7.22 10.90
C VAL A 354 -19.67 7.00 12.01
N THR A 355 -20.52 5.96 11.91
CA THR A 355 -21.50 5.64 12.96
C THR A 355 -20.87 5.17 14.26
N LEU A 356 -19.68 4.55 14.19
CA LEU A 356 -18.93 4.08 15.35
C LEU A 356 -18.02 5.17 15.96
N GLY A 357 -17.89 6.34 15.33
CA GLY A 357 -16.97 7.39 15.75
C GLY A 357 -15.49 6.97 15.68
N ASP A 358 -15.13 6.09 14.76
CA ASP A 358 -13.80 5.49 14.67
C ASP A 358 -12.90 6.27 13.70
N ASP A 359 -12.40 7.42 14.16
CA ASP A 359 -11.55 8.34 13.37
C ASP A 359 -10.08 7.89 13.23
N ALA A 360 -9.76 6.63 13.53
CA ALA A 360 -8.39 6.22 13.88
C ALA A 360 -7.28 6.68 12.90
N LEU A 361 -6.15 7.09 13.50
CA LEU A 361 -4.99 7.74 12.85
C LEU A 361 -4.22 6.76 11.93
N MET A 362 -3.88 7.21 10.72
CA MET A 362 -3.18 6.42 9.69
C MET A 362 -1.70 6.18 9.98
#